data_AF-A0A926P0R2-F1
#
_entry.id   AF-A0A926P0R2-F1
#
_cell.length_a   1.000
_cell.length_b   1.000
_cell.length_c   1.000
_cell.angle_alpha   90.00
_cell.angle_beta   90.00
_cell.angle_gamma   90.00
#
_symmetry.space_group_name_H-M   'P 1'
#
loop_
_entity.id
_entity.type
_entity.pdbx_description
1 polymer ?
#
loop_
_entity_poly.entity_id
_entity_poly.type
_entity_poly.pdbx_seq_one_letter_code
_entity_poly.pdbx_strand_id
1 'polypeptide(L)'
;MERSQEERRLALEALNHPPPPALFAEPLNYFFAEHFRQRTLCSLLDDLAEHAPPDPEIVEVVMNFLRGDFGLHVRDEEEDLFPLLRRRAKPEDRIGDVLGELSHDHALDAFDAETILEAFGSHEPFPACDVETRNLLLRFSKNERRHLTCENAIILPLARARLLPEDLLNLGRRMAARHGEPYPEPENAH
;
A
#
# COMPACT_ATOMS: atom_id res chain seq x y z
N MET A 1 8.45 27.25 -6.59
CA MET A 1 8.49 26.51 -7.86
C MET A 1 9.45 25.33 -7.77
N GLU A 2 10.75 25.53 -7.54
CA GLU A 2 11.74 24.42 -7.46
C GLU A 2 11.40 23.36 -6.40
N ARG A 3 11.03 23.78 -5.17
CA ARG A 3 10.64 22.85 -4.11
C ARG A 3 9.41 22.00 -4.45
N SER A 4 8.42 22.56 -5.14
CA SER A 4 7.19 21.86 -5.52
C SER A 4 7.44 20.89 -6.69
N GLN A 5 8.37 21.22 -7.60
CA GLN A 5 8.81 20.30 -8.66
C GLN A 5 9.62 19.13 -8.10
N GLU A 6 10.47 19.40 -7.11
CA GLU A 6 11.25 18.36 -6.41
C GLU A 6 10.33 17.43 -5.60
N GLU A 7 9.36 17.98 -4.88
CA GLU A 7 8.34 17.20 -4.15
C GLU A 7 7.54 16.30 -5.11
N ARG A 8 7.13 16.81 -6.28
CA ARG A 8 6.48 16.01 -7.34
C ARG A 8 7.40 14.90 -7.85
N ARG A 9 8.66 15.20 -8.16
CA ARG A 9 9.64 14.21 -8.65
C ARG A 9 9.81 13.05 -7.67
N LEU A 10 10.01 13.37 -6.39
CA LEU A 10 10.18 12.36 -5.34
C LEU A 10 8.92 11.51 -5.14
N ALA A 11 7.73 12.11 -5.27
CA ALA A 11 6.47 11.37 -5.19
C ALA A 11 6.32 10.35 -6.32
N LEU A 12 6.63 10.75 -7.57
CA LEU A 12 6.60 9.85 -8.72
C LEU A 12 7.65 8.73 -8.61
N GLU A 13 8.86 9.05 -8.15
CA GLU A 13 9.90 8.05 -7.89
C GLU A 13 9.46 7.03 -6.84
N ALA A 14 8.84 7.48 -5.75
CA ALA A 14 8.37 6.58 -4.69
C ALA A 14 7.32 5.57 -5.18
N LEU A 15 6.41 5.96 -6.08
CA LEU A 15 5.43 5.02 -6.62
C LEU A 15 6.03 4.10 -7.71
N ASN A 16 6.98 4.57 -8.51
CA ASN A 16 7.61 3.76 -9.56
C ASN A 16 8.62 2.73 -9.06
N HIS A 17 9.09 2.87 -7.81
CA HIS A 17 10.10 2.00 -7.24
C HIS A 17 9.54 1.25 -6.03
N PRO A 18 9.31 -0.07 -6.15
CA PRO A 18 8.95 -0.87 -4.99
C PRO A 18 10.07 -0.91 -3.96
N PRO A 19 9.77 -1.22 -2.69
CA PRO A 19 10.78 -1.41 -1.67
C PRO A 19 11.78 -2.48 -2.12
N PRO A 20 13.07 -2.33 -1.76
CA PRO A 20 14.10 -3.24 -2.22
C PRO A 20 13.80 -4.68 -1.77
N PRO A 21 13.95 -5.70 -2.64
CA PRO A 21 13.68 -7.11 -2.29
C PRO A 21 14.45 -7.63 -1.07
N ALA A 22 15.59 -7.01 -0.73
CA ALA A 22 16.32 -7.30 0.50
C ALA A 22 15.45 -7.15 1.76
N LEU A 23 14.43 -6.28 1.74
CA LEU A 23 13.49 -6.11 2.86
C LEU A 23 12.56 -7.30 3.08
N PHE A 24 12.51 -8.29 2.18
CA PHE A 24 11.81 -9.54 2.50
C PHE A 24 12.48 -10.30 3.66
N ALA A 25 13.77 -10.06 3.95
CA ALA A 25 14.41 -10.53 5.19
C ALA A 25 13.81 -9.88 6.45
N GLU A 26 13.23 -8.69 6.30
CA GLU A 26 12.67 -7.86 7.36
C GLU A 26 11.23 -7.45 7.00
N PRO A 27 10.28 -8.40 6.90
CA PRO A 27 8.99 -8.18 6.24
C PRO A 27 8.17 -7.04 6.86
N LEU A 28 8.29 -6.79 8.17
CA LEU A 28 7.60 -5.66 8.81
C LEU A 28 8.19 -4.29 8.40
N ASN A 29 9.45 -4.24 7.99
CA ASN A 29 10.05 -3.05 7.40
C ASN A 29 9.64 -2.90 5.92
N TYR A 30 9.40 -4.00 5.20
CA TYR A 30 8.79 -3.96 3.87
C TYR A 30 7.38 -3.34 3.93
N PHE A 31 6.49 -3.83 4.81
CA PHE A 31 5.15 -3.22 5.00
C PHE A 31 5.25 -1.73 5.34
N PHE A 32 6.13 -1.35 6.26
CA PHE A 32 6.32 0.07 6.59
C PHE A 32 6.76 0.92 5.40
N ALA A 33 7.63 0.39 4.53
CA ALA A 33 8.04 1.06 3.30
C ALA A 33 6.89 1.15 2.28
N GLU A 34 6.09 0.09 2.14
CA GLU A 34 4.87 0.10 1.32
C GLU A 34 3.87 1.16 1.80
N HIS A 35 3.66 1.29 3.13
CA HIS A 35 2.75 2.30 3.68
C HIS A 35 3.20 3.72 3.32
N PHE A 36 4.50 3.98 3.19
CA PHE A 36 4.98 5.27 2.71
C PHE A 36 4.59 5.51 1.24
N ARG A 37 4.68 4.49 0.39
CA ARG A 37 4.26 4.58 -1.02
C ARG A 37 2.76 4.80 -1.14
N GLN A 38 1.94 4.12 -0.35
CA GLN A 38 0.49 4.30 -0.33
C GLN A 38 0.06 5.68 0.21
N ARG A 39 0.77 6.22 1.21
CA ARG A 39 0.57 7.63 1.61
C ARG A 39 0.92 8.61 0.48
N THR A 40 1.95 8.31 -0.30
CA THR A 40 2.35 9.10 -1.46
C THR A 40 1.30 9.02 -2.57
N LEU A 41 0.74 7.83 -2.82
CA LEU A 41 -0.41 7.61 -3.71
C LEU A 41 -1.58 8.52 -3.32
N CYS A 42 -1.94 8.56 -2.03
CA CYS A 42 -3.01 9.43 -1.55
C CYS A 42 -2.75 10.91 -1.87
N SER A 43 -1.50 11.38 -1.75
CA SER A 43 -1.14 12.77 -2.07
C SER A 43 -1.25 13.07 -3.57
N LEU A 44 -0.92 12.11 -4.43
CA LEU A 44 -1.07 12.25 -5.88
C LEU A 44 -2.54 12.19 -6.32
N LEU A 45 -3.36 11.36 -5.67
CA LEU A 45 -4.80 11.30 -5.90
C LEU A 45 -5.50 12.62 -5.50
N ASP A 46 -5.09 13.23 -4.38
CA ASP A 46 -5.56 14.57 -4.00
C ASP A 46 -5.17 15.61 -5.06
N ASP A 47 -3.95 15.55 -5.60
CA ASP A 47 -3.48 16.46 -6.65
C ASP A 47 -4.31 16.34 -7.94
N LEU A 48 -4.61 15.10 -8.37
CA LEU A 48 -5.51 14.83 -9.49
C LEU A 48 -6.94 15.34 -9.25
N ALA A 49 -7.41 15.32 -8.01
CA ALA A 49 -8.74 15.80 -7.65
C ALA A 49 -8.83 17.35 -7.70
N GLU A 50 -7.73 18.05 -7.44
CA GLU A 50 -7.66 19.51 -7.38
C GLU A 50 -7.38 20.17 -8.73
N HIS A 51 -6.67 19.49 -9.64
CA HIS A 51 -6.19 20.08 -10.89
C HIS A 51 -6.93 19.58 -12.15
N ALA A 52 -7.18 20.50 -13.09
CA ALA A 52 -7.75 20.19 -14.39
C ALA A 52 -7.02 21.01 -15.48
N PRO A 53 -6.55 20.38 -16.58
CA PRO A 53 -6.56 18.94 -16.85
C PRO A 53 -5.63 18.15 -15.91
N PRO A 54 -5.88 16.84 -15.69
CA PRO A 54 -5.00 16.01 -14.88
C PRO A 54 -3.61 15.90 -15.53
N ASP A 55 -2.58 15.81 -14.69
CA ASP A 55 -1.21 15.60 -15.14
C ASP A 55 -1.04 14.15 -15.64
N PRO A 56 -0.72 13.92 -16.93
CA PRO A 56 -0.65 12.57 -17.50
C PRO A 56 0.35 11.66 -16.79
N GLU A 57 1.49 12.17 -16.36
CA GLU A 57 2.52 11.37 -15.69
C GLU A 57 2.04 10.90 -14.30
N ILE A 58 1.30 11.77 -13.59
CA ILE A 58 0.70 11.40 -12.31
C ILE A 58 -0.37 10.33 -12.52
N VAL A 59 -1.24 10.49 -13.52
CA VAL A 59 -2.26 9.49 -13.84
C VAL A 59 -1.61 8.14 -14.15
N GLU A 60 -0.61 8.09 -15.02
CA GLU A 60 0.07 6.84 -15.38
C GLU A 60 0.65 6.11 -14.16
N VAL A 61 1.38 6.82 -13.30
CA VAL A 61 2.04 6.23 -12.12
C VAL A 61 1.01 5.75 -11.09
N VAL A 62 -0.03 6.54 -10.82
CA VAL A 62 -1.14 6.16 -9.94
C VAL A 62 -1.82 4.88 -10.46
N MET A 63 -2.14 4.84 -11.75
CA MET A 63 -2.86 3.73 -12.37
C MET A 63 -2.02 2.45 -12.38
N ASN A 64 -0.71 2.56 -12.59
CA ASN A 64 0.20 1.42 -12.52
C ASN A 64 0.30 0.87 -11.08
N PHE A 65 0.42 1.75 -10.09
CA PHE A 65 0.47 1.35 -8.68
C PHE A 65 -0.82 0.64 -8.25
N LEU A 66 -2.00 1.19 -8.58
CA LEU A 66 -3.29 0.59 -8.25
C LEU A 66 -3.51 -0.78 -8.92
N ARG A 67 -3.06 -0.97 -10.17
CA ARG A 67 -3.18 -2.26 -10.89
C ARG A 67 -2.25 -3.35 -10.37
N GLY A 68 -1.09 -2.97 -9.82
CA GLY A 68 -0.02 -3.88 -9.43
C GLY A 68 0.17 -3.92 -7.92
N ASP A 69 0.95 -2.96 -7.43
CA ASP A 69 1.50 -2.94 -6.07
C ASP A 69 0.41 -2.95 -4.99
N PHE A 70 -0.65 -2.14 -5.16
CA PHE A 70 -1.72 -2.04 -4.16
C PHE A 70 -2.37 -3.40 -3.89
N GLY A 71 -2.72 -4.13 -4.95
CA GLY A 71 -3.31 -5.47 -4.82
C GLY A 71 -2.34 -6.51 -4.25
N LEU A 72 -1.04 -6.41 -4.54
CA LEU A 72 -0.04 -7.30 -3.94
C LEU A 72 0.11 -7.06 -2.44
N HIS A 73 0.13 -5.80 -2.01
CA HIS A 73 0.20 -5.42 -0.60
C HIS A 73 -0.99 -5.96 0.19
N VAL A 74 -2.22 -5.69 -0.26
CA VAL A 74 -3.45 -6.18 0.41
C VAL A 74 -3.42 -7.71 0.54
N ARG A 75 -2.89 -8.42 -0.46
CA ARG A 75 -2.74 -9.88 -0.40
C ARG A 75 -1.67 -10.34 0.60
N ASP A 76 -0.55 -9.62 0.73
CA ASP A 76 0.44 -9.91 1.77
C ASP A 76 -0.18 -9.81 3.18
N GLU A 77 -1.12 -8.90 3.36
CA GLU A 77 -1.81 -8.71 4.63
C GLU A 77 -2.89 -9.76 4.89
N GLU A 78 -3.84 -9.89 3.96
CA GLU A 78 -5.02 -10.75 4.11
C GLU A 78 -4.66 -12.25 4.09
N GLU A 79 -3.73 -12.65 3.23
CA GLU A 79 -3.38 -14.06 3.07
C GLU A 79 -2.34 -14.52 4.11
N ASP A 80 -1.51 -13.60 4.64
CA ASP A 80 -0.41 -13.95 5.53
C ASP A 80 -0.38 -13.15 6.84
N LEU A 81 -0.12 -11.83 6.84
CA LEU A 81 0.12 -11.08 8.08
C LEU A 81 -1.05 -11.14 9.06
N PHE A 82 -2.28 -10.91 8.61
CA PHE A 82 -3.47 -10.89 9.47
C PHE A 82 -3.78 -12.29 10.02
N PRO A 83 -3.80 -13.39 9.22
CA PRO A 83 -3.88 -14.74 9.77
C PRO A 83 -2.79 -15.07 10.79
N LEU A 84 -1.55 -14.66 10.56
CA LEU A 84 -0.44 -14.86 11.50
C LEU A 84 -0.69 -14.12 12.83
N LEU A 85 -1.14 -12.87 12.76
CA LEU A 85 -1.50 -12.08 13.94
C LEU A 85 -2.67 -12.70 14.71
N ARG A 86 -3.73 -13.16 14.04
CA ARG A 86 -4.85 -13.85 14.70
C ARG A 86 -4.38 -15.09 15.48
N ARG A 87 -3.36 -15.80 14.97
CA ARG A 87 -2.79 -16.98 15.65
C ARG A 87 -1.88 -16.62 16.82
N ARG A 88 -1.10 -15.55 16.72
CA ARG A 88 -0.08 -15.17 17.72
C ARG A 88 -0.57 -14.18 18.78
N ALA A 89 -1.64 -13.45 18.50
CA ALA A 89 -2.23 -12.51 19.43
C ALA A 89 -2.81 -13.24 20.65
N LYS A 90 -2.71 -12.59 21.81
CA LYS A 90 -3.34 -13.01 23.05
C LYS A 90 -4.75 -12.40 23.17
N PRO A 91 -5.64 -12.98 23.98
CA PRO A 91 -6.97 -12.41 24.20
C PRO A 91 -6.93 -10.94 24.64
N GLU A 92 -5.93 -10.54 25.43
CA GLU A 92 -5.80 -9.17 25.94
C GLU A 92 -5.42 -8.15 24.84
N ASP A 93 -4.89 -8.61 23.71
CA ASP A 93 -4.55 -7.74 22.58
C ASP A 93 -5.80 -7.24 21.84
N ARG A 94 -6.93 -7.96 21.99
CA ARG A 94 -8.25 -7.61 21.42
C ARG A 94 -8.20 -7.23 19.92
N ILE A 95 -7.28 -7.84 19.17
CA ILE A 95 -6.99 -7.44 17.79
C ILE A 95 -8.02 -7.94 16.77
N GLY A 96 -8.87 -8.90 17.14
CA GLY A 96 -9.81 -9.54 16.21
C GLY A 96 -10.74 -8.55 15.52
N ASP A 97 -11.32 -7.61 16.28
CA ASP A 97 -12.23 -6.60 15.75
C ASP A 97 -11.50 -5.61 14.82
N VAL A 98 -10.28 -5.21 15.19
CA VAL A 98 -9.43 -4.32 14.39
C VAL A 98 -9.09 -4.96 13.05
N LEU A 99 -8.67 -6.22 13.04
CA LEU A 99 -8.38 -6.94 11.80
C LEU A 99 -9.65 -7.13 10.95
N GLY A 100 -10.82 -7.29 11.58
CA GLY A 100 -12.09 -7.37 10.87
C GLY A 100 -12.47 -6.05 10.19
N GLU A 101 -12.21 -4.91 10.84
CA GLU A 101 -12.43 -3.58 10.28
C GLU A 101 -11.47 -3.30 9.11
N LEU A 102 -10.18 -3.59 9.27
CA LEU A 102 -9.19 -3.43 8.19
C LEU A 102 -9.53 -4.31 6.96
N SER A 103 -9.93 -5.56 7.17
CA SER A 103 -10.38 -6.42 6.06
C SER A 103 -11.66 -5.92 5.38
N HIS A 104 -12.52 -5.20 6.11
CA HIS A 104 -13.68 -4.55 5.51
C HIS A 104 -13.27 -3.33 4.68
N ASP A 105 -12.37 -2.49 5.21
CA ASP A 105 -11.82 -1.34 4.51
C ASP A 105 -11.13 -1.78 3.21
N HIS A 106 -10.30 -2.85 3.23
CA HIS A 106 -9.70 -3.45 2.03
C HIS A 106 -10.71 -3.81 0.94
N ALA A 107 -11.87 -4.36 1.30
CA ALA A 107 -12.90 -4.73 0.32
C ALA A 107 -13.54 -3.49 -0.34
N LEU A 108 -13.70 -2.40 0.42
CA LEU A 108 -14.19 -1.13 -0.10
C LEU A 108 -13.14 -0.44 -0.96
N ASP A 109 -11.88 -0.42 -0.51
CA ASP A 109 -10.78 0.22 -1.22
C ASP A 109 -10.45 -0.53 -2.52
N ALA A 110 -10.60 -1.86 -2.57
CA ALA A 110 -10.50 -2.63 -3.80
C ALA A 110 -11.56 -2.20 -4.85
N PHE A 111 -12.81 -2.01 -4.43
CA PHE A 111 -13.88 -1.53 -5.30
C PHE A 111 -13.62 -0.08 -5.79
N ASP A 112 -13.18 0.78 -4.88
CA ASP A 112 -12.86 2.18 -5.22
C ASP A 112 -11.65 2.25 -6.16
N ALA A 113 -10.62 1.43 -5.96
CA ALA A 113 -9.46 1.32 -6.85
C ALA A 113 -9.88 0.90 -8.26
N GLU A 114 -10.72 -0.13 -8.41
CA GLU A 114 -11.27 -0.53 -9.72
C GLU A 114 -12.03 0.61 -10.38
N THR A 115 -12.86 1.33 -9.63
CA THR A 115 -13.63 2.47 -10.15
C THR A 115 -12.72 3.62 -10.59
N ILE A 116 -11.63 3.90 -9.85
CA ILE A 116 -10.61 4.88 -10.26
C ILE A 116 -9.93 4.44 -11.56
N LEU A 117 -9.59 3.16 -11.68
CA LEU A 117 -8.97 2.60 -12.89
C LEU A 117 -9.89 2.74 -14.13
N GLU A 118 -11.20 2.59 -13.95
CA GLU A 118 -12.18 2.79 -15.01
C GLU A 118 -12.32 4.27 -15.39
N ALA A 119 -12.31 5.18 -14.42
CA ALA A 119 -12.52 6.61 -14.64
C ALA A 119 -11.44 7.27 -15.52
N PHE A 120 -10.18 6.89 -15.36
CA PHE A 120 -9.09 7.40 -16.20
C PHE A 120 -8.87 6.59 -17.49
N GLY A 121 -9.36 5.36 -17.55
CA GLY A 121 -9.25 4.51 -18.74
C GLY A 121 -7.81 4.20 -19.18
N SER A 122 -7.66 3.76 -20.45
CA SER A 122 -6.36 3.44 -21.08
C SER A 122 -6.01 4.36 -22.26
N HIS A 123 -6.65 5.53 -22.35
CA HIS A 123 -6.53 6.41 -23.53
C HIS A 123 -6.12 7.83 -23.15
N GLU A 124 -5.13 8.36 -23.87
CA GLU A 124 -4.79 9.77 -23.85
C GLU A 124 -5.55 10.55 -24.94
N PRO A 125 -5.94 11.81 -24.69
CA PRO A 125 -5.76 12.56 -23.43
C PRO A 125 -6.71 12.07 -22.33
N PHE A 126 -6.22 12.07 -21.09
CA PHE A 126 -7.04 11.71 -19.93
C PHE A 126 -8.20 12.69 -19.74
N PRO A 127 -9.41 12.21 -19.39
CA PRO A 127 -10.55 13.07 -19.14
C PRO A 127 -10.31 13.93 -17.89
N ALA A 128 -10.83 15.15 -17.89
CA ALA A 128 -10.90 15.94 -16.66
C ALA A 128 -11.82 15.22 -15.66
N CYS A 129 -11.42 15.18 -14.38
CA CYS A 129 -12.24 14.59 -13.33
C CYS A 129 -13.55 15.38 -13.17
N ASP A 130 -14.67 14.69 -13.38
CA ASP A 130 -15.98 15.20 -12.98
C ASP A 130 -16.13 15.19 -11.45
N VAL A 131 -17.27 15.66 -10.97
CA VAL A 131 -17.54 15.78 -9.52
C VAL A 131 -17.52 14.41 -8.83
N GLU A 132 -18.00 13.37 -9.51
CA GLU A 132 -18.07 12.01 -8.96
C GLU A 132 -16.68 11.40 -8.82
N THR A 133 -15.87 11.46 -9.89
CA THR A 133 -14.47 11.02 -9.90
C THR A 133 -13.67 11.78 -8.84
N ARG A 134 -13.83 13.11 -8.77
CA ARG A 134 -13.14 13.92 -7.74
C ARG A 134 -13.48 13.46 -6.32
N ASN A 135 -14.75 13.24 -6.03
CA ASN A 135 -15.18 12.78 -4.71
C ASN A 135 -14.68 11.36 -4.40
N LEU A 136 -14.60 10.49 -5.40
CA LEU A 136 -14.01 9.15 -5.28
C LEU A 136 -12.52 9.23 -4.91
N LEU A 137 -11.71 10.02 -5.62
CA LEU A 137 -10.28 10.20 -5.34
C LEU A 137 -10.04 10.71 -3.91
N LEU A 138 -10.79 11.72 -3.48
CA LEU A 138 -10.69 12.29 -2.13
C LEU A 138 -11.15 11.31 -1.05
N ARG A 139 -12.19 10.51 -1.31
CA ARG A 139 -12.67 9.49 -0.38
C ARG A 139 -11.64 8.38 -0.20
N PHE A 140 -11.16 7.80 -1.30
CA PHE A 140 -10.13 6.76 -1.28
C PHE A 140 -8.91 7.23 -0.48
N SER A 141 -8.38 8.41 -0.83
CA SER A 141 -7.20 8.99 -0.18
C SER A 141 -7.41 9.27 1.32
N LYS A 142 -8.64 9.56 1.75
CA LYS A 142 -8.96 9.76 3.15
C LYS A 142 -9.06 8.44 3.90
N ASN A 143 -9.71 7.43 3.31
CA ASN A 143 -9.89 6.12 3.90
C ASN A 143 -8.54 5.42 4.06
N GLU A 144 -7.75 5.37 2.99
CA GLU A 144 -6.42 4.77 2.94
C GLU A 144 -5.49 5.38 4.01
N ARG A 145 -5.48 6.71 4.16
CA ARG A 145 -4.68 7.35 5.24
C ARG A 145 -5.10 6.93 6.65
N ARG A 146 -6.40 6.72 6.88
CA ARG A 146 -6.91 6.23 8.17
C ARG A 146 -6.51 4.77 8.37
N HIS A 147 -6.65 3.95 7.33
CA HIS A 147 -6.23 2.54 7.30
C HIS A 147 -4.75 2.40 7.68
N LEU A 148 -3.86 3.07 6.95
CA LEU A 148 -2.42 3.07 7.23
C LEU A 148 -2.06 3.62 8.60
N THR A 149 -2.86 4.56 9.15
CA THR A 149 -2.65 5.05 10.52
C THR A 149 -2.92 3.94 11.53
N CYS A 150 -3.99 3.18 11.35
CA CYS A 150 -4.31 2.02 12.18
C CYS A 150 -3.19 0.98 12.09
N GLU A 151 -2.74 0.65 10.89
CA GLU A 151 -1.73 -0.39 10.69
C GLU A 151 -0.38 -0.02 11.29
N ASN A 152 0.09 1.20 11.05
CA ASN A 152 1.36 1.67 11.59
C ASN A 152 1.32 1.83 13.12
N ALA A 153 0.18 2.21 13.69
CA ALA A 153 0.06 2.46 15.13
C ALA A 153 -0.31 1.21 15.95
N ILE A 154 -0.94 0.21 15.32
CA ILE A 154 -1.52 -0.95 16.01
C ILE A 154 -0.98 -2.26 15.45
N ILE A 155 -1.15 -2.50 14.14
CA ILE A 155 -0.85 -3.79 13.51
C ILE A 155 0.66 -4.07 13.52
N LEU A 156 1.49 -3.19 12.97
CA LEU A 156 2.94 -3.40 12.90
C LEU A 156 3.59 -3.48 14.30
N PRO A 157 3.24 -2.62 15.29
CA PRO A 157 3.75 -2.78 16.65
C PRO A 157 3.35 -4.10 17.30
N LEU A 158 2.09 -4.54 17.13
CA LEU A 158 1.66 -5.83 17.65
C LEU A 158 2.39 -6.98 16.97
N ALA A 159 2.60 -6.91 15.65
CA ALA A 159 3.36 -7.90 14.90
C ALA A 159 4.78 -8.02 15.44
N ARG A 160 5.46 -6.91 15.69
CA ARG A 160 6.80 -6.92 16.33
C ARG A 160 6.78 -7.55 17.73
N ALA A 161 5.70 -7.37 18.48
CA ALA A 161 5.58 -7.89 19.85
C ALA A 161 5.17 -9.38 19.92
N ARG A 162 4.54 -9.92 18.87
CA ARG A 162 3.89 -11.25 18.89
C ARG A 162 4.48 -12.26 17.92
N LEU A 163 4.99 -11.82 16.76
CA LEU A 163 5.52 -12.74 15.76
C LEU A 163 6.88 -13.27 16.19
N LEU A 164 7.07 -14.58 16.03
CA LEU A 164 8.33 -15.24 16.29
C LEU A 164 9.26 -15.10 15.07
N PRO A 165 10.58 -15.29 15.24
CA PRO A 165 11.53 -15.27 14.12
C PRO A 165 11.14 -16.22 12.97
N GLU A 166 10.60 -17.39 13.30
CA GLU A 166 10.09 -18.37 12.33
C GLU A 166 8.84 -17.88 11.55
N ASP A 167 7.97 -17.07 12.18
CA ASP A 167 6.82 -16.49 11.48
C ASP A 167 7.31 -15.44 10.48
N LEU A 168 8.24 -14.58 10.89
CA LEU A 168 8.80 -13.52 10.06
C LEU A 168 9.58 -14.10 8.86
N LEU A 169 10.38 -15.15 9.08
CA LEU A 169 11.07 -15.85 7.99
C LEU A 169 10.09 -16.41 6.96
N ASN A 170 9.03 -17.08 7.41
CA ASN A 170 8.03 -17.66 6.50
C ASN A 170 7.18 -16.60 5.80
N LEU A 171 6.81 -15.52 6.51
CA LEU A 171 6.11 -14.37 5.95
C LEU A 171 6.93 -13.75 4.82
N GLY A 172 8.20 -13.41 5.09
CA GLY A 172 9.09 -12.84 4.08
C GLY A 172 9.29 -13.73 2.85
N ARG A 173 9.40 -15.05 3.03
CA ARG A 173 9.50 -16.00 1.91
C ARG A 173 8.24 -16.04 1.05
N ARG A 174 7.06 -15.95 1.66
CA ARG A 174 5.78 -15.93 0.95
C ARG A 174 5.58 -14.62 0.20
N MET A 175 5.92 -13.50 0.83
CA MET A 175 5.93 -12.19 0.18
C MET A 175 6.86 -12.22 -1.05
N ALA A 176 8.14 -12.60 -0.87
CA ALA A 176 9.08 -12.68 -1.99
C ALA A 176 8.53 -13.54 -3.15
N ALA A 177 8.01 -14.73 -2.86
CA ALA A 177 7.40 -15.59 -3.87
C ALA A 177 6.17 -14.97 -4.56
N ARG A 178 5.31 -14.26 -3.82
CA ARG A 178 4.13 -13.56 -4.36
C ARG A 178 4.53 -12.41 -5.28
N HIS A 179 5.60 -11.70 -4.92
CA HIS A 179 6.19 -10.60 -5.69
C HIS A 179 7.09 -11.06 -6.85
N GLY A 180 7.30 -12.38 -7.01
CA GLY A 180 8.14 -12.94 -8.07
C GLY A 180 9.65 -12.73 -7.85
N GLU A 181 10.04 -12.40 -6.62
CA GLU A 181 11.42 -12.11 -6.23
C GLU A 181 12.03 -13.30 -5.45
N PRO A 182 13.35 -13.53 -5.56
CA PRO A 182 14.03 -14.48 -4.69
C PRO A 182 14.04 -13.97 -3.25
N TYR A 183 13.83 -14.87 -2.28
CA TYR A 183 14.06 -14.53 -0.90
C TYR A 183 15.55 -14.23 -0.67
N PRO A 184 15.92 -13.13 0.00
CA PRO A 184 17.32 -12.82 0.30
C PRO A 184 17.90 -13.89 1.21
N GLU A 185 18.89 -14.63 0.71
CA GLU A 185 19.68 -15.52 1.56
C GLU A 185 20.50 -14.67 2.52
N PRO A 186 20.69 -15.09 3.78
CA PRO A 186 21.62 -14.41 4.67
C PRO A 186 22.99 -14.37 3.97
N GLU A 187 23.53 -13.18 3.73
CA GLU A 187 24.90 -13.06 3.24
C GLU A 187 25.78 -13.92 4.15
N ASN A 188 26.53 -14.85 3.55
CA ASN A 188 27.46 -15.69 4.29
C ASN A 188 28.35 -14.78 5.14
N ALA A 189 28.08 -14.74 6.44
CA ALA A 189 28.92 -14.07 7.40
C ALA A 189 30.27 -14.82 7.41
N HIS A 190 31.20 -14.29 6.61
CA HIS A 190 32.60 -14.67 6.61
C HIS A 190 33.35 -13.74 7.56
#